data_AF-A0A955N291-F1
#
_entry.id   AF-A0A955N291-F1
#
_cell.length_a   1.000
_cell.length_b   1.000
_cell.length_c   1.000
_cell.angle_alpha   90.00
_cell.angle_beta   90.00
_cell.angle_gamma   90.00
#
_symmetry.space_group_name_H-M   'P 1'
#
loop_
_entity.id
_entity.type
_entity.pdbx_description
1 polymer ?
#
loop_
_entity_poly.entity_id
_entity_poly.type
_entity_poly.pdbx_seq_one_letter_code
_entity_poly.pdbx_strand_id
1 'polypeptide(L)'
;MSDHSSYDRVDRKILQFWINNPSGKGTPQIIADWWLPRKGESLSEIQVRESLNRLVLKEWIVVRETRSVPKIFGLNPLKIQEVREFLESEEIAEPIVQSNNKAGAKP
;
A
#
# COMPACT_ATOMS: atom_id res chain seq x y z
N MET A 1 -15.00 -17.58 -6.52
CA MET A 1 -14.65 -16.33 -7.23
C MET A 1 -13.76 -15.55 -6.28
N SER A 2 -12.49 -15.47 -6.63
CA SER A 2 -11.39 -15.32 -5.66
C SER A 2 -11.19 -13.89 -5.18
N ASP A 3 -10.81 -13.79 -3.91
CA ASP A 3 -10.46 -12.68 -3.01
C ASP A 3 -9.45 -11.63 -3.55
N HIS A 4 -9.57 -11.19 -4.81
CA HIS A 4 -8.64 -10.24 -5.44
C HIS A 4 -8.64 -8.85 -4.77
N SER A 5 -9.75 -8.47 -4.12
CA SER A 5 -9.90 -7.17 -3.45
C SER A 5 -8.99 -7.01 -2.23
N SER A 6 -8.64 -8.09 -1.53
CA SER A 6 -7.81 -8.00 -0.33
C SER A 6 -6.33 -7.74 -0.67
N TYR A 7 -5.81 -8.44 -1.68
CA TYR A 7 -4.43 -8.32 -2.12
C TYR A 7 -4.14 -6.99 -2.81
N ASP A 8 -5.06 -6.50 -3.64
CA ASP A 8 -4.91 -5.19 -4.30
C ASP A 8 -4.88 -4.05 -3.27
N ARG A 9 -5.70 -4.15 -2.22
CA ARG A 9 -5.72 -3.19 -1.10
C ARG A 9 -4.38 -3.16 -0.35
N VAL A 10 -3.73 -4.31 -0.14
CA VAL A 10 -2.40 -4.37 0.50
C VAL A 10 -1.32 -3.81 -0.43
N ASP A 11 -1.34 -4.18 -1.70
CA ASP A 11 -0.39 -3.69 -2.72
C ASP A 11 -0.45 -2.16 -2.84
N ARG A 12 -1.65 -1.58 -2.88
CA ARG A 12 -1.87 -0.12 -2.89
C ARG A 12 -1.35 0.56 -1.63
N LYS A 13 -1.67 0.04 -0.44
CA LYS A 13 -1.15 0.57 0.83
C LYS A 13 0.39 0.57 0.84
N ILE A 14 1.00 -0.50 0.33
CA ILE A 14 2.46 -0.61 0.20
C ILE A 14 3.05 0.50 -0.68
N LEU A 15 2.51 0.64 -1.87
CA LEU A 15 2.99 1.60 -2.85
C LEU A 15 2.75 3.04 -2.42
N GLN A 16 1.59 3.34 -1.82
CA GLN A 16 1.27 4.68 -1.31
C GLN A 16 2.29 5.15 -0.27
N PHE A 17 2.68 4.25 0.65
CA PHE A 17 3.69 4.56 1.65
C PHE A 17 5.04 4.94 1.01
N TRP A 18 5.47 4.17 0.01
CA TRP A 18 6.73 4.43 -0.69
C TRP A 18 6.67 5.64 -1.61
N ILE A 19 5.54 5.94 -2.24
CA ILE A 19 5.36 7.19 -2.97
C ILE A 19 5.48 8.41 -2.04
N ASN A 20 4.97 8.30 -0.81
CA ASN A 20 5.10 9.33 0.21
C ASN A 20 6.50 9.36 0.86
N ASN A 21 7.27 8.26 0.75
CA ASN A 21 8.62 8.11 1.30
C ASN A 21 9.57 7.41 0.30
N PRO A 22 9.96 8.06 -0.81
CA PRO A 22 10.64 7.39 -1.93
C PRO A 22 12.03 6.83 -1.60
N SER A 23 12.69 7.40 -0.59
CA SER A 23 13.98 6.90 -0.07
C SER A 23 13.82 5.79 0.97
N GLY A 24 12.59 5.50 1.38
CA GLY A 24 12.25 4.51 2.39
C GLY A 24 12.64 3.10 1.94
N LYS A 25 13.22 2.34 2.87
CA LYS A 25 13.56 0.93 2.69
C LYS A 25 13.08 0.15 3.91
N GLY A 26 12.69 -1.09 3.72
CA GLY A 26 12.16 -1.90 4.81
C GLY A 26 12.32 -3.40 4.57
N THR A 27 12.40 -4.13 5.67
CA THR A 27 12.19 -5.59 5.67
C THR A 27 10.68 -5.88 5.73
N PRO A 28 10.22 -7.10 5.38
CA PRO A 28 8.81 -7.45 5.53
C PRO A 28 8.29 -7.22 6.94
N GLN A 29 9.12 -7.51 7.95
CA GLN A 29 8.82 -7.26 9.36
C GLN A 29 8.62 -5.77 9.66
N ILE A 30 9.57 -4.91 9.28
CA ILE A 30 9.48 -3.46 9.50
C ILE A 30 8.26 -2.88 8.77
N ILE A 31 7.98 -3.36 7.56
CA ILE A 31 6.85 -2.94 6.75
C ILE A 31 5.52 -3.35 7.40
N ALA A 32 5.44 -4.56 7.94
CA ALA A 32 4.31 -4.99 8.75
C ALA A 32 4.18 -4.09 10.00
N ASP A 33 5.24 -3.94 10.80
CA ASP A 33 5.20 -3.20 12.07
C ASP A 33 4.82 -1.71 11.91
N TRP A 34 5.28 -1.04 10.86
CA TRP A 34 5.06 0.39 10.65
C TRP A 34 3.64 0.74 10.16
N TRP A 35 2.93 -0.18 9.50
CA TRP A 35 1.56 0.08 9.04
C TRP A 35 0.48 -0.28 10.05
N LEU A 36 0.83 -1.04 11.09
CA LEU A 36 -0.13 -1.68 11.97
C LEU A 36 -0.70 -0.86 13.15
N PRO A 37 -0.22 0.32 13.56
CA PRO A 37 -0.76 0.88 14.80
C PRO A 37 -2.07 1.65 14.65
N ARG A 38 -2.66 1.81 13.45
CA ARG A 38 -3.76 2.79 13.29
C ARG A 38 -5.21 2.30 13.40
N LYS A 39 -5.60 1.05 13.09
CA LYS A 39 -7.05 0.69 13.11
C LYS A 39 -7.39 -0.80 13.37
N GLY A 40 -6.56 -1.57 14.08
CA GLY A 40 -6.91 -2.96 14.43
C GLY A 40 -6.96 -3.95 13.25
N GLU A 41 -6.62 -3.53 12.03
CA GLU A 41 -6.35 -4.43 10.91
C GLU A 41 -4.91 -4.94 11.03
N SER A 42 -4.71 -6.14 11.60
CA SER A 42 -3.41 -6.81 11.57
C SER A 42 -3.21 -7.53 10.24
N LEU A 43 -2.48 -6.94 9.29
CA LEU A 43 -1.91 -7.69 8.18
C LEU A 43 -0.89 -8.68 8.71
N SER A 44 -1.03 -9.95 8.33
CA SER A 44 -0.02 -10.95 8.67
C SER A 44 1.26 -10.71 7.88
N GLU A 45 2.41 -11.07 8.45
CA GLU A 45 3.70 -11.01 7.75
C GLU A 45 3.67 -11.80 6.43
N ILE A 46 2.88 -12.86 6.37
CA ILE A 46 2.65 -13.69 5.18
C ILE A 46 2.00 -12.84 4.08
N GLN A 47 0.91 -12.14 4.37
CA GLN A 47 0.22 -11.27 3.39
C GLN A 47 1.13 -10.16 2.88
N VAL A 48 1.89 -9.52 3.78
CA VAL A 48 2.87 -8.50 3.40
C VAL A 48 3.94 -9.08 2.47
N ARG A 49 4.45 -10.26 2.78
CA ARG A 49 5.48 -10.94 1.98
C ARG A 49 4.97 -11.31 0.59
N GLU A 50 3.75 -11.83 0.49
CA GLU A 50 3.14 -12.18 -0.79
C GLU A 50 2.93 -10.94 -1.66
N SER A 51 2.46 -9.83 -1.07
CA SER A 51 2.37 -8.54 -1.75
C SER A 51 3.73 -8.03 -2.22
N LEU A 52 4.75 -8.05 -1.37
CA LEU A 52 6.10 -7.63 -1.75
C LEU A 52 6.64 -8.46 -2.93
N ASN A 53 6.42 -9.78 -2.92
CA ASN A 53 6.81 -10.64 -4.04
C ASN A 53 6.10 -10.26 -5.35
N ARG A 54 4.79 -9.99 -5.32
CA ARG A 54 4.05 -9.53 -6.51
C ARG A 54 4.56 -8.19 -7.03
N LEU A 55 4.82 -7.25 -6.14
CA LEU A 55 5.33 -5.92 -6.50
C LEU A 55 6.75 -5.99 -7.06
N VAL A 56 7.58 -6.94 -6.59
CA VAL A 56 8.90 -7.22 -7.19
C VAL A 56 8.73 -7.81 -8.60
N LEU A 57 7.78 -8.73 -8.81
CA LEU A 57 7.51 -9.32 -10.13
C LEU A 57 7.02 -8.28 -11.15
N LYS A 58 6.33 -7.23 -10.69
CA LYS A 58 5.95 -6.05 -11.50
C LYS A 58 7.08 -5.05 -11.71
N GLU A 59 8.25 -5.30 -11.12
CA GLU A 59 9.40 -4.39 -11.07
C GLU A 59 9.12 -3.04 -10.40
N TRP A 60 7.96 -2.87 -9.75
CA TRP A 60 7.56 -1.62 -9.10
C TRP A 60 8.38 -1.35 -7.83
N ILE A 61 8.83 -2.42 -7.18
CA ILE A 61 9.78 -2.35 -6.07
C ILE A 61 10.99 -3.22 -6.38
N VAL A 62 12.13 -2.85 -5.81
CA VAL A 62 13.36 -3.62 -5.89
C VAL A 62 13.61 -4.35 -4.58
N VAL A 63 14.14 -5.56 -4.69
CA VAL A 63 14.66 -6.31 -3.56
C VAL A 63 16.19 -6.29 -3.61
N ARG A 64 16.82 -6.03 -2.48
CA ARG A 64 18.26 -6.24 -2.29
C ARG A 64 18.47 -7.35 -1.28
N GLU A 65 19.16 -8.39 -1.73
CA GLU A 65 19.57 -9.52 -0.91
C GLU A 65 21.08 -9.55 -0.86
N THR A 66 21.64 -9.61 0.34
CA THR A 66 23.05 -9.96 0.53
C THR A 66 23.11 -11.16 1.46
N ARG A 67 24.19 -11.96 1.39
CA ARG A 67 24.33 -13.20 2.19
C ARG A 67 24.19 -12.99 3.70
N SER A 68 24.31 -11.76 4.18
CA SER A 68 24.39 -11.38 5.59
C SER A 68 23.28 -10.43 6.05
N VAL A 69 22.40 -9.94 5.16
CA VAL A 69 21.35 -8.98 5.52
C VAL A 69 19.98 -9.52 5.11
N PRO A 70 18.94 -9.37 5.94
CA PRO A 70 17.56 -9.69 5.57
C PRO A 70 17.17 -9.01 4.26
N LYS A 71 16.25 -9.61 3.49
CA LYS A 71 15.74 -9.01 2.24
C LYS A 71 15.24 -7.58 2.51
N ILE A 72 15.86 -6.59 1.88
CA ILE A 72 15.45 -5.19 1.97
C ILE A 72 14.71 -4.82 0.71
N PHE A 73 13.52 -4.26 0.87
CA PHE A 73 12.67 -3.78 -0.22
C PHE A 73 12.67 -2.26 -0.27
N GLY A 74 12.49 -1.70 -1.47
CA GLY A 74 12.33 -0.27 -1.69
C GLY A 74 11.72 0.03 -3.05
N LEU A 75 11.22 1.24 -3.25
CA LEU A 75 10.61 1.66 -4.51
C LEU A 75 11.61 1.61 -5.67
N ASN A 76 11.16 1.16 -6.84
CA ASN A 76 11.94 1.31 -8.06
C ASN A 76 11.73 2.73 -8.62
N PRO A 77 12.77 3.60 -8.65
CA PRO A 77 12.62 4.98 -9.13
C PRO A 77 12.18 5.05 -10.60
N LEU A 78 12.49 4.02 -11.40
CA LEU A 78 12.11 3.96 -12.81
C LEU A 78 10.62 3.67 -13.03
N LYS A 79 9.92 3.20 -11.99
CA LYS A 79 8.50 2.81 -12.03
C LYS A 79 7.58 3.75 -11.26
N ILE A 80 8.11 4.87 -10.75
CA ILE A 80 7.30 5.82 -9.94
C ILE A 80 6.06 6.30 -10.69
N GLN A 81 6.19 6.63 -11.98
CA GLN A 81 5.07 7.13 -12.77
C GLN A 81 3.96 6.07 -12.94
N GLU A 82 4.36 4.84 -13.28
CA GLU A 82 3.43 3.70 -13.41
C GLU A 82 2.73 3.38 -12.08
N VAL A 83 3.47 3.46 -10.97
CA VAL A 83 2.90 3.28 -9.62
C VAL A 83 1.89 4.38 -9.28
N ARG A 84 2.14 5.63 -9.67
CA ARG A 84 1.17 6.74 -9.46
C ARG A 84 -0.11 6.51 -10.24
N GLU A 85 0.00 6.16 -11.52
CA GLU A 85 -1.15 5.86 -12.37
C GLU A 85 -1.98 4.70 -11.81
N PHE A 86 -1.32 3.66 -11.30
CA PHE A 86 -1.99 2.56 -10.62
C PHE A 86 -2.75 3.05 -9.37
N LEU A 87 -2.13 3.88 -8.53
CA LEU A 87 -2.78 4.42 -7.34
C LEU A 87 -3.97 5.33 -7.67
N GLU A 88 -3.87 6.14 -8.72
CA GLU A 88 -4.92 7.07 -9.19
C GLU A 88 -6.10 6.35 -9.86
N SER A 89 -5.89 5.16 -10.42
CA SER A 89 -6.93 4.41 -11.14
C SER A 89 -8.12 3.94 -10.29
N GLU A 90 -8.07 4.06 -8.95
CA GLU A 90 -9.19 3.73 -8.06
C GLU A 90 -9.88 4.93 -7.40
N GLU A 91 -9.50 6.17 -7.69
CA GLU A 91 -10.18 7.34 -7.10
C GLU A 91 -11.63 7.55 -7.63
N ILE A 92 -12.13 6.67 -8.51
CA ILE A 92 -13.48 6.75 -9.10
C ILE A 92 -14.52 5.88 -8.37
N ALA A 93 -14.18 5.23 -7.26
CA ALA A 93 -15.07 4.24 -6.62
C ALA A 93 -15.66 4.62 -5.25
N GLU A 94 -15.87 5.89 -4.89
CA GLU A 94 -16.95 6.26 -3.93
C GLU A 94 -17.48 7.68 -4.24
N PRO A 95 -18.71 7.88 -4.75
CA PRO A 95 -19.32 9.19 -4.77
C PRO A 95 -19.53 9.64 -3.32
N ILE A 96 -18.91 10.77 -2.97
CA ILE A 96 -19.17 11.51 -1.73
C ILE A 96 -20.68 11.73 -1.65
N VAL A 97 -21.36 10.98 -0.78
CA VAL A 97 -22.72 11.33 -0.36
C VAL A 97 -22.59 12.64 0.41
N GLN A 98 -22.81 13.75 -0.28
CA GLN A 98 -23.11 15.04 0.34
C GLN A 98 -24.38 14.87 1.16
N SER A 99 -24.22 14.50 2.43
CA SER A 99 -25.28 14.59 3.43
C SER A 99 -25.48 16.07 3.77
N ASN A 100 -26.19 16.76 2.89
CA ASN A 100 -26.71 18.11 3.15
C ASN A 100 -27.90 17.99 4.13
N ASN A 101 -27.61 17.83 5.42
CA ASN A 101 -28.60 18.11 6.47
C ASN A 101 -28.27 19.45 7.11
N LYS A 102 -28.66 20.52 6.41
CA LYS A 102 -28.76 21.87 6.97
C LYS A 102 -30.20 22.35 6.87
N ALA A 103 -31.02 21.95 7.82
CA ALA A 103 -32.28 22.59 8.21
C ALA A 103 -32.70 21.94 9.54
N GLY A 104 -32.98 22.63 10.62
CA GLY A 104 -32.97 24.04 10.93
C GLY A 104 -33.14 24.08 12.45
N ALA A 105 -32.44 25.00 13.10
CA ALA A 105 -32.61 25.25 14.51
C ALA A 105 -34.04 25.72 14.80
N LYS A 106 -34.55 25.20 15.91
CA LYS A 106 -35.75 25.59 16.65
C LYS A 106 -35.86 27.11 16.82
N PRO A 107 -37.07 27.63 17.00
CA PRO A 107 -37.40 28.18 18.33
C PRO A 107 -38.45 27.35 19.09
#